data_AF-A0A1I6HAN5-F1
#
_entry.id   AF-A0A1I6HAN5-F1
#
_cell.length_a   1.000
_cell.length_b   1.000
_cell.length_c   1.000
_cell.angle_alpha   90.00
_cell.angle_beta   90.00
_cell.angle_gamma   90.00
#
_symmetry.space_group_name_H-M   'P 1'
#
loop_
_entity.id
_entity.type
_entity.pdbx_description
1 polymer ?
#
loop_
_entity_poly.entity_id
_entity_poly.type
_entity_poly.pdbx_seq_one_letter_code
_entity_poly.pdbx_strand_id
1 'polypeptide(L)'
;MLVVIANDLPPAVRGRMKLWFIEPRPNVFVSGVKDSVAKTVVEYLYEHCPAESGLMIFRRTPKTPGYEIRGIGDHNRAITEISGLQLVVEKQLSDS
;
A
#
# COMPACT_ATOMS: atom_id res chain seq x y z
N MET A 1 3.22 8.00 9.38
CA MET A 1 2.48 6.72 9.47
C MET A 1 2.37 6.18 8.06
N LEU A 2 2.71 4.90 7.90
CA LEU A 2 2.65 4.18 6.63
C LEU A 2 1.84 2.90 6.86
N VAL A 3 0.90 2.61 5.97
CA VAL A 3 0.18 1.34 5.92
C VAL A 3 0.42 0.73 4.55
N VAL A 4 0.83 -0.53 4.51
CA VAL A 4 1.01 -1.30 3.28
C VAL A 4 0.04 -2.47 3.32
N ILE A 5 -0.81 -2.56 2.32
CA ILE A 5 -1.71 -3.68 2.09
C ILE A 5 -1.21 -4.38 0.83
N ALA A 6 -1.11 -5.70 0.85
CA ALA A 6 -0.70 -6.50 -0.30
C ALA A 6 -1.68 -7.65 -0.52
N ASN A 7 -1.84 -8.08 -1.77
CA ASN A 7 -2.55 -9.33 -2.08
C ASN A 7 -1.73 -10.52 -1.59
N ASP A 8 -0.48 -10.58 -2.04
CA ASP A 8 0.50 -11.59 -1.63
C ASP A 8 1.92 -11.02 -1.68
N LEU A 9 2.73 -11.32 -0.67
CA LEU A 9 4.12 -10.87 -0.64
C LEU A 9 5.06 -12.07 -0.63
N PRO A 10 6.18 -12.01 -1.39
CA PRO A 10 7.22 -13.02 -1.29
C PRO A 10 7.63 -13.23 0.19
N PRO A 11 7.76 -14.47 0.68
CA PRO A 11 8.03 -14.74 2.10
C PRO A 11 9.23 -14.00 2.66
N ALA A 12 10.29 -13.83 1.86
CA ALA A 12 11.49 -13.07 2.23
C ALA A 12 11.20 -11.57 2.42
N VAL A 13 10.41 -10.96 1.53
CA VAL A 13 9.98 -9.56 1.64
C VAL A 13 9.09 -9.37 2.86
N ARG A 14 8.09 -10.24 3.03
CA ARG A 14 7.18 -10.24 4.19
C ARG A 14 7.95 -10.36 5.51
N GLY A 15 8.94 -11.25 5.59
CA GLY A 15 9.81 -11.39 6.74
C GLY A 15 10.60 -10.12 7.04
N ARG A 16 11.22 -9.51 6.01
CA ARG A 16 11.98 -8.27 6.14
C ARG A 16 11.13 -7.08 6.60
N MET A 17 9.89 -6.98 6.12
CA MET A 17 8.96 -5.91 6.54
C MET A 17 8.71 -5.91 8.05
N LYS A 18 8.70 -7.08 8.70
CA LYS A 18 8.47 -7.20 10.16
C LYS A 18 9.56 -6.54 11.01
N LEU A 19 10.71 -6.19 10.44
CA LEU A 19 11.74 -5.40 11.13
C LEU A 19 11.27 -3.97 11.46
N TRP A 20 10.35 -3.42 10.66
CA TRP A 20 9.89 -2.03 10.80
C TRP A 20 8.38 -1.89 10.99
N PHE A 21 7.62 -2.95 10.69
CA PHE A 21 6.15 -2.94 10.67
C PHE A 21 5.58 -4.01 11.58
N ILE A 22 4.44 -3.69 12.19
CA ILE A 22 3.55 -4.69 12.78
C ILE A 22 2.64 -5.22 11.67
N GLU A 23 2.40 -6.53 11.65
CA GLU A 23 1.44 -7.18 10.75
C GLU A 23 0.16 -7.57 11.53
N PRO A 24 -0.83 -6.68 11.71
CA PRO A 24 -2.04 -6.98 12.48
C PRO A 24 -2.96 -8.00 11.80
N ARG A 25 -2.89 -8.11 10.47
CA ARG A 25 -3.61 -9.08 9.64
C ARG A 25 -2.68 -9.57 8.54
N PRO A 26 -2.85 -10.79 8.01
CA PRO A 26 -2.05 -11.26 6.89
C PRO A 26 -1.98 -10.22 5.77
N ASN A 27 -0.76 -9.91 5.34
CA ASN A 27 -0.45 -8.97 4.26
C ASN A 27 -0.88 -7.52 4.51
N VAL A 28 -1.19 -7.14 5.75
CA VAL A 28 -1.43 -5.75 6.17
C VAL A 28 -0.33 -5.35 7.14
N PHE A 29 0.42 -4.31 6.82
CA PHE A 29 1.57 -3.83 7.59
C PHE A 29 1.37 -2.38 8.01
N VAL A 30 1.60 -2.08 9.29
CA VAL A 30 1.43 -0.73 9.85
C VAL A 30 2.70 -0.29 10.55
N SER A 31 3.14 0.95 10.28
CA SER A 31 4.30 1.54 10.95
C SER A 31 4.22 3.05 11.13
N GLY A 32 4.87 3.51 12.21
CA GLY A 32 5.10 4.92 12.54
C GLY A 32 6.49 5.43 12.16
N VAL A 33 7.21 4.75 11.26
CA VAL A 33 8.57 5.12 10.83
C VAL A 33 8.66 6.55 10.26
N LYS A 34 9.86 7.12 10.34
CA LYS A 34 10.22 8.40 9.72
C LYS A 34 10.13 8.32 8.19
N ASP A 35 9.91 9.46 7.54
CA ASP A 35 9.72 9.56 6.09
C ASP A 35 10.88 9.00 5.26
N SER A 36 12.12 9.14 5.73
CA SER A 36 13.29 8.57 5.06
C SER A 36 13.21 7.05 4.99
N VAL A 37 12.87 6.39 6.11
CA VAL A 37 12.70 4.94 6.18
C VAL A 37 11.48 4.51 5.36
N ALA A 38 10.38 5.26 5.43
CA ALA A 38 9.20 4.97 4.63
C ALA A 38 9.52 4.99 3.12
N LYS A 39 10.31 5.96 2.65
CA LYS A 39 10.75 6.04 1.26
C LYS A 39 11.59 4.82 0.86
N THR A 40 12.60 4.47 1.66
CA THR A 40 13.44 3.29 1.41
C THR A 40 12.62 2.00 1.39
N VAL A 41 11.63 1.85 2.28
CA VAL A 41 10.76 0.67 2.29
C VAL A 41 9.90 0.61 1.02
N VAL A 42 9.32 1.72 0.60
CA VAL A 42 8.52 1.78 -0.64
C VAL A 42 9.38 1.41 -1.85
N GLU A 43 10.58 1.99 -1.98
CA GLU A 43 11.53 1.65 -3.05
C GLU A 43 11.92 0.17 -3.03
N TYR A 44 12.22 -0.38 -1.85
CA TYR A 44 12.51 -1.80 -1.69
C TYR A 44 11.34 -2.69 -2.15
N LEU A 45 10.09 -2.32 -1.85
CA LEU A 45 8.91 -3.06 -2.29
C LEU A 45 8.75 -3.01 -3.81
N TYR A 46 9.02 -1.87 -4.45
CA TYR A 46 9.02 -1.75 -5.91
C TYR A 46 10.04 -2.67 -6.58
N GLU A 47 11.22 -2.83 -5.99
CA GLU A 47 12.31 -3.62 -6.57
C GLU A 47 12.12 -5.13 -6.39
N HIS A 48 11.45 -5.55 -5.31
CA HIS A 48 11.43 -6.95 -4.87
C HIS A 48 10.04 -7.61 -4.92
N CYS A 49 8.99 -6.85 -5.22
CA CYS A 49 7.64 -7.41 -5.36
C CYS A 49 7.24 -7.44 -6.85
N PRO A 50 6.76 -8.58 -7.35
CA PRO A 50 6.19 -8.66 -8.69
C PRO A 50 4.83 -7.93 -8.74
N ALA A 51 4.31 -7.64 -9.93
CA ALA A 51 3.08 -6.86 -10.09
C ALA A 51 1.85 -7.54 -9.45
N GLU A 52 1.86 -8.86 -9.41
CA GLU A 52 0.83 -9.72 -8.83
C GLU A 52 0.74 -9.57 -7.31
N SER A 53 1.79 -9.04 -6.67
CA SER A 53 1.75 -8.75 -5.23
C SER A 53 0.71 -7.70 -4.86
N GLY A 54 0.28 -6.86 -5.81
CA GLY A 54 -0.84 -5.95 -5.65
C GLY A 54 -0.76 -5.09 -4.41
N LEU A 55 0.13 -4.11 -4.41
CA LEU A 55 0.39 -3.28 -3.24
C LEU A 55 -0.50 -2.04 -3.25
N MET A 56 -1.11 -1.75 -2.12
CA MET A 56 -1.78 -0.48 -1.82
C MET A 56 -1.14 0.15 -0.58
N ILE A 57 -0.56 1.34 -0.76
CA ILE A 57 0.24 2.02 0.25
C ILE A 57 -0.44 3.31 0.66
N PHE A 58 -0.75 3.44 1.94
CA PHE A 58 -1.24 4.68 2.54
C PHE A 58 -0.09 5.37 3.26
N ARG A 59 0.19 6.62 2.86
CA ARG A 59 1.19 7.46 3.51
C ARG A 59 0.52 8.69 4.11
N ARG A 60 0.78 8.97 5.38
CA ARG A 60 0.33 10.22 6.01
C ARG A 60 0.90 11.42 5.25
N THR A 61 0.07 12.42 5.00
CA THR A 61 0.46 13.73 4.42
C THR A 61 -0.19 14.85 5.22
N PRO A 62 0.41 16.05 5.29
CA PRO A 62 -0.23 17.21 5.91
C PRO A 62 -1.41 17.78 5.09
N LYS A 63 -1.58 17.35 3.83
CA LYS A 63 -2.67 17.80 2.95
C LYS A 63 -3.94 16.98 3.19
N THR A 64 -5.12 17.59 3.02
CA THR A 64 -6.42 16.89 3.04
C THR A 64 -6.42 15.73 2.01
N PRO A 65 -6.93 14.53 2.35
CA PRO A 65 -7.63 14.12 3.58
C PRO A 65 -6.72 13.65 4.74
N GLY A 66 -5.42 13.92 4.69
CA GLY A 66 -4.43 13.53 5.70
C GLY A 66 -3.61 12.30 5.33
N TYR A 67 -3.90 11.70 4.17
CA TYR A 67 -3.16 10.58 3.60
C TYR A 67 -3.17 10.65 2.07
N GLU A 68 -2.22 9.95 1.46
CA GLU A 68 -2.22 9.63 0.04
C GLU A 68 -2.20 8.11 -0.13
N ILE A 69 -2.89 7.62 -1.16
CA ILE A 69 -2.92 6.23 -1.59
C ILE A 69 -2.06 6.08 -2.83
N ARG A 70 -1.17 5.08 -2.85
CA ARG A 70 -0.43 4.65 -4.04
C ARG A 70 -0.69 3.17 -4.30
N GLY A 71 -1.03 2.84 -5.54
CA GLY A 71 -1.15 1.46 -6.01
C GLY A 71 0.09 1.04 -6.79
N ILE A 72 0.51 -0.22 -6.62
CA ILE A 72 1.60 -0.84 -7.37
C ILE A 72 1.12 -2.21 -7.84
N GLY A 73 1.20 -2.46 -9.14
CA GLY A 73 0.72 -3.70 -9.73
C GLY A 73 -0.79 -3.88 -9.61
N ASP A 74 -1.24 -5.13 -9.72
CA ASP A 74 -2.65 -5.48 -9.66
C ASP A 74 -3.11 -5.70 -8.21
N HIS A 75 -3.65 -4.65 -7.61
CA HIS A 75 -4.12 -4.61 -6.24
C HIS A 75 -5.64 -4.89 -6.11
N ASN A 76 -6.25 -5.51 -7.13
CA ASN A 76 -7.66 -5.93 -7.20
C ASN A 76 -8.73 -4.82 -7.05
N ARG A 77 -8.32 -3.59 -6.72
CA ARG A 77 -9.22 -2.50 -6.32
C ARG A 77 -8.74 -1.20 -6.92
N ALA A 78 -9.37 -0.75 -8.01
CA ALA A 78 -8.96 0.47 -8.68
C ALA A 78 -9.01 1.69 -7.74
N ILE A 79 -7.92 2.45 -7.69
CA ILE A 79 -7.87 3.75 -7.04
C ILE A 79 -8.42 4.78 -8.03
N THR A 80 -9.38 5.60 -7.60
CA THR A 80 -9.96 6.68 -8.40
C THR A 80 -9.87 8.00 -7.66
N GLU A 81 -9.98 9.11 -8.39
CA GLU A 81 -10.07 10.44 -7.81
C GLU A 81 -11.41 11.08 -8.15
N ILE A 82 -12.12 11.58 -7.14
CA ILE A 82 -13.37 12.32 -7.30
C ILE A 82 -13.26 13.60 -6.48
N SER A 83 -13.41 14.76 -7.13
CA SER A 83 -13.34 16.07 -6.47
C SER A 83 -12.06 16.29 -5.64
N GLY A 84 -10.92 15.77 -6.11
CA GLY A 84 -9.63 15.88 -5.42
C GLY A 84 -9.43 14.92 -4.24
N LEU A 85 -10.36 13.98 -4.02
CA LEU A 85 -10.23 12.94 -3.00
C LEU A 85 -9.93 11.59 -3.66
N GLN A 86 -8.91 10.90 -3.14
CA GLN A 86 -8.60 9.53 -3.53
C GLN A 86 -9.59 8.56 -2.87
N LEU A 87 -10.17 7.68 -3.68
CA LEU A 87 -11.17 6.69 -3.29
C LEU A 87 -10.77 5.32 -3.85
N VAL A 88 -11.41 4.27 -3.33
CA VAL A 88 -11.20 2.88 -3.77
C VAL A 88 -12.51 2.35 -4.31
N VAL A 89 -12.50 1.86 -5.55
CA VAL A 89 -13.67 1.29 -6.21
C VAL A 89 -13.93 -0.12 -5.69
N GLU A 90 -15.12 -0.36 -5.17
CA GLU A 90 -15.50 -1.68 -4.65
C GLU A 90 -15.90 -2.64 -5.80
N LYS A 91 -16.89 -2.27 -6.61
CA LYS A 91 -17.34 -3.09 -7.74
C LYS A 91 -17.70 -2.18 -8.91
N GLN A 92 -17.17 -2.47 -10.10
CA GLN A 92 -17.69 -1.87 -11.32
C GLN A 92 -18.93 -2.63 -11.76
N LEU A 93 -20.04 -1.92 -11.94
CA LEU A 93 -21.33 -2.49 -12.33
C LEU A 93 -21.43 -2.77 -13.84
N SER A 94 -20.36 -2.52 -14.61
CA SER A 94 -20.32 -2.70 -16.07
C SER A 94 -20.19 -4.15 -16.53
N ASP A 95 -19.87 -5.09 -15.64
CA ASP A 95 -19.64 -6.51 -15.96
C ASP A 95 -20.86 -7.39 -15.63
N SER A 96 -22.07 -6.88 -15.82
CA SER A 96 -23.34 -7.64 -15.63
C SER A 96 -24.00 -7.98 -16.97
#